data_AF-D2Q867-F1
#
_entry.id   AF-D2Q867-F1
#
_cell.length_a   1.000
_cell.length_b   1.000
_cell.length_c   1.000
_cell.angle_alpha   90.00
_cell.angle_beta   90.00
_cell.angle_gamma   90.00
#
_symmetry.space_group_name_H-M   'P 1'
#
loop_
_entity.id
_entity.type
_entity.pdbx_description
1 polymer ?
#
loop_
_entity_poly.entity_id
_entity_poly.type
_entity_poly.pdbx_seq_one_letter_code
_entity_poly.pdbx_strand_id
1 'polypeptide(L)'
;MMTDETQPYDVAQADDDDQTSQQPVQAASVAARTSGKPSFSMSDLPDLRETLDPDASAEGPTGHSREEFTTVYDIIDNMEAALTEAKPSLFAPSVVKVDREMFTDQLDQLKKMLPVQLERASALMREAERRLESAQTQANAIVASAQSRAADTVREANEQAQFLAGQENVTEIARRKARDILDQAQAKADHLTQGADKYCSTVMESLQQQLGKLDHDVQAGLRVLYDRQREAGEHLPHLESNDYPEG
;
A
#
# COMPACT_ATOMS: atom_id res chain seq x y z
N MET A 1 42.43 3.75 -45.14
CA MET A 1 41.65 2.65 -45.70
C MET A 1 41.07 1.87 -44.53
N MET A 2 39.81 2.14 -44.19
CA MET A 2 39.03 1.45 -43.16
C MET A 2 37.90 0.74 -43.90
N THR A 3 37.78 -0.56 -43.68
CA THR A 3 36.85 -1.47 -44.35
C THR A 3 35.45 -1.32 -43.79
N ASP A 4 34.50 -1.09 -44.70
CA ASP A 4 33.05 -1.13 -44.51
C ASP A 4 32.61 -2.60 -44.42
N GLU A 5 32.01 -2.99 -43.31
CA GLU A 5 31.44 -4.33 -43.09
C GLU A 5 29.91 -4.22 -43.21
N THR A 6 29.40 -4.48 -44.40
CA THR A 6 27.98 -4.48 -44.74
C THR A 6 27.38 -5.87 -44.43
N GLN A 7 26.52 -5.98 -43.42
CA GLN A 7 25.72 -7.19 -43.17
C GLN A 7 24.40 -7.15 -43.97
N PRO A 8 24.03 -8.21 -44.72
CA PRO A 8 22.71 -8.32 -45.31
C PRO A 8 21.70 -8.98 -44.35
N TYR A 9 20.48 -8.44 -44.39
CA TYR A 9 19.26 -8.99 -43.82
C TYR A 9 18.95 -10.37 -44.42
N ASP A 10 18.55 -11.34 -43.59
CA ASP A 10 17.91 -12.58 -44.05
C ASP A 10 16.45 -12.62 -43.59
N VAL A 11 15.61 -13.00 -44.53
CA VAL A 11 14.15 -12.85 -44.53
C VAL A 11 13.51 -14.18 -44.19
N ALA A 12 12.39 -14.10 -43.49
CA ALA A 12 11.51 -15.19 -43.11
C ALA A 12 11.23 -16.21 -44.24
N GLN A 13 11.11 -17.48 -43.85
CA GLN A 13 10.32 -18.45 -44.60
C GLN A 13 9.54 -19.35 -43.65
N ALA A 14 8.24 -19.43 -43.94
CA ALA A 14 7.21 -20.19 -43.27
C ALA A 14 7.06 -21.57 -43.92
N ASP A 15 6.63 -22.55 -43.12
CA ASP A 15 5.78 -23.70 -43.50
C ASP A 15 5.19 -24.20 -42.16
N ASP A 16 3.91 -24.00 -41.86
CA ASP A 16 2.71 -24.73 -42.32
C ASP A 16 2.65 -26.17 -41.78
N ASP A 17 1.89 -26.34 -40.69
CA ASP A 17 1.30 -27.62 -40.28
C ASP A 17 0.02 -27.35 -39.49
N ASP A 18 -1.08 -27.29 -40.24
CA ASP A 18 -2.45 -27.41 -39.75
C ASP A 18 -2.83 -28.90 -39.66
N GLN A 19 -3.19 -29.40 -38.48
CA GLN A 19 -4.26 -30.39 -38.35
C GLN A 19 -4.81 -30.48 -36.91
N THR A 20 -5.90 -29.74 -36.71
CA THR A 20 -7.18 -30.22 -36.17
C THR A 20 -7.15 -31.21 -34.99
N SER A 21 -7.51 -30.72 -33.81
CA SER A 21 -8.39 -31.44 -32.89
C SER A 21 -9.28 -30.45 -32.15
N GLN A 22 -10.57 -30.54 -32.49
CA GLN A 22 -11.67 -29.78 -31.94
C GLN A 22 -11.82 -30.05 -30.44
N GLN A 23 -11.83 -29.00 -29.62
CA GLN A 23 -12.49 -29.03 -28.31
C GLN A 23 -13.29 -27.73 -28.12
N PRO A 24 -14.56 -27.82 -27.68
CA PRO A 24 -15.46 -26.69 -27.67
C PRO A 24 -15.10 -25.71 -26.56
N VAL A 25 -15.13 -24.43 -26.91
CA VAL A 25 -15.09 -23.27 -26.03
C VAL A 25 -16.22 -23.34 -25.00
N GLN A 26 -15.92 -23.75 -23.77
CA GLN A 26 -16.70 -23.41 -22.58
C GLN A 26 -16.03 -22.24 -21.86
N ALA A 27 -16.09 -21.07 -22.50
CA ALA A 27 -15.80 -19.79 -21.87
C ALA A 27 -17.12 -19.20 -21.37
N ALA A 28 -17.62 -19.69 -20.23
CA ALA A 28 -18.64 -19.00 -19.44
C ALA A 28 -18.63 -19.53 -18.00
N SER A 29 -18.56 -18.61 -17.04
CA SER A 29 -18.80 -18.78 -15.59
C SER A 29 -17.66 -19.27 -14.68
N VAL A 30 -16.56 -18.50 -14.61
CA VAL A 30 -15.73 -18.43 -13.39
C VAL A 30 -15.51 -16.97 -12.99
N ALA A 31 -16.62 -16.28 -12.71
CA ALA A 31 -16.61 -14.93 -12.13
C ALA A 31 -17.81 -14.77 -11.19
N ALA A 32 -17.78 -15.47 -10.04
CA ALA A 32 -18.69 -15.21 -8.92
C ALA A 32 -18.22 -15.92 -7.63
N ARG A 33 -16.98 -15.74 -7.19
CA ARG A 33 -16.53 -16.29 -5.90
C ARG A 33 -15.53 -15.41 -5.15
N THR A 34 -15.73 -14.09 -5.04
CA THR A 34 -14.96 -13.29 -4.07
C THR A 34 -15.72 -12.04 -3.65
N SER A 35 -16.48 -12.12 -2.55
CA SER A 35 -16.83 -10.98 -1.67
C SER A 35 -17.56 -11.50 -0.42
N GLY A 36 -17.03 -12.55 0.21
CA GLY A 36 -17.47 -12.94 1.54
C GLY A 36 -16.59 -12.24 2.56
N LYS A 37 -17.00 -11.07 3.07
CA LYS A 37 -16.43 -10.55 4.32
C LYS A 37 -16.53 -11.67 5.37
N PRO A 38 -15.49 -12.00 6.15
CA PRO A 38 -15.71 -12.76 7.37
C PRO A 38 -16.44 -11.83 8.34
N SER A 39 -17.76 -11.75 8.21
CA SER A 39 -18.59 -11.20 9.26
C SER A 39 -18.56 -12.21 10.39
N PHE A 40 -17.65 -12.02 11.35
CA PHE A 40 -17.95 -12.45 12.70
C PHE A 40 -19.23 -11.72 13.09
N SER A 41 -20.37 -12.41 13.05
CA SER A 41 -21.60 -11.84 13.59
C SER A 41 -21.43 -11.77 15.10
N MET A 42 -21.88 -10.68 15.71
CA MET A 42 -21.89 -10.52 17.17
C MET A 42 -22.68 -11.66 17.87
N SER A 43 -23.55 -12.33 17.10
CA SER A 43 -24.34 -13.51 17.44
C SER A 43 -23.58 -14.85 17.42
N ASP A 44 -22.40 -14.92 16.81
CA ASP A 44 -21.56 -16.13 16.74
C ASP A 44 -20.50 -16.17 17.87
N LEU A 45 -20.46 -15.14 18.71
CA LEU A 45 -19.67 -15.15 19.93
C LEU A 45 -20.38 -16.02 20.96
N PRO A 46 -19.71 -16.99 21.60
CA PRO A 46 -20.29 -17.73 22.72
C PRO A 46 -20.72 -16.72 23.78
N ASP A 47 -21.98 -16.80 24.21
CA ASP A 47 -22.54 -15.88 25.20
C ASP A 47 -21.80 -16.07 26.52
N LEU A 48 -20.86 -15.16 26.82
CA LEU A 48 -20.06 -15.16 28.04
C LEU A 48 -20.91 -14.91 29.30
N ARG A 49 -22.24 -14.74 29.17
CA ARG A 49 -23.17 -14.69 30.30
C ARG A 49 -23.50 -16.07 30.84
N GLU A 50 -23.42 -17.13 30.03
CA GLU A 50 -23.65 -18.51 30.48
C GLU A 50 -22.45 -19.05 31.29
N THR A 51 -21.26 -18.48 31.10
CA THR A 51 -20.05 -18.83 31.87
C THR A 51 -19.88 -17.99 33.14
N LEU A 52 -20.77 -17.02 33.37
CA LEU A 52 -20.75 -16.09 34.49
C LEU A 52 -21.97 -16.27 35.41
N ASP A 53 -22.58 -17.45 35.45
CA ASP A 53 -23.46 -17.79 36.57
C ASP A 53 -22.61 -17.90 37.86
N PRO A 54 -22.71 -16.92 38.78
CA PRO A 54 -21.93 -16.95 40.02
C PRO A 54 -22.36 -18.10 40.94
N ASP A 55 -23.56 -18.66 40.71
CA ASP A 55 -24.11 -19.80 41.44
C ASP A 55 -23.63 -21.15 40.86
N ALA A 56 -23.37 -21.25 39.55
CA ALA A 56 -22.84 -22.47 38.94
C ALA A 56 -21.39 -22.77 39.36
N SER A 57 -20.65 -21.73 39.77
CA SER A 57 -19.29 -21.86 40.32
C SER A 57 -19.28 -22.23 41.81
N ALA A 58 -20.41 -22.10 42.52
CA ALA A 58 -20.51 -22.44 43.93
C ALA A 58 -20.61 -23.95 44.17
N GLU A 59 -21.14 -24.71 43.20
CA GLU A 59 -21.19 -26.18 43.23
C GLU A 59 -19.95 -26.87 42.63
N GLY A 60 -18.85 -26.12 42.47
CA GLY A 60 -17.54 -26.71 42.16
C GLY A 60 -16.89 -27.38 43.39
N PRO A 61 -15.86 -28.23 43.22
CA PRO A 61 -15.13 -28.89 44.32
C PRO A 61 -14.48 -27.91 45.34
N THR A 62 -14.49 -26.61 45.02
CA THR A 62 -14.11 -25.51 45.89
C THR A 62 -15.11 -25.22 47.02
N GLY A 63 -16.41 -25.49 46.83
CA GLY A 63 -17.45 -25.32 47.85
C GLY A 63 -17.25 -26.28 49.03
N HIS A 64 -17.15 -27.58 48.74
CA HIS A 64 -16.87 -28.62 49.73
C HIS A 64 -15.54 -28.39 50.48
N SER A 65 -14.53 -27.89 49.78
CA SER A 65 -13.23 -27.59 50.42
C SER A 65 -13.38 -26.48 51.47
N ARG A 66 -14.16 -25.43 51.19
CA ARG A 66 -14.35 -24.30 52.11
C ARG A 66 -15.17 -24.67 53.35
N GLU A 67 -16.18 -25.52 53.17
CA GLU A 67 -17.00 -26.07 54.27
C GLU A 67 -16.17 -26.96 55.21
N GLU A 68 -15.31 -27.81 54.65
CA GLU A 68 -14.41 -28.66 55.43
C GLU A 68 -13.33 -27.86 56.18
N PHE A 69 -12.76 -26.80 55.57
CA PHE A 69 -11.79 -25.91 56.23
C PHE A 69 -12.41 -25.20 57.43
N THR A 70 -13.65 -24.72 57.30
CA THR A 70 -14.39 -24.10 58.40
C THR A 70 -14.56 -25.09 59.55
N THR A 71 -14.89 -26.35 59.24
CA THR A 71 -15.08 -27.42 60.24
C THR A 71 -13.81 -27.71 61.07
N VAL A 72 -12.61 -27.60 60.50
CA VAL A 72 -11.35 -27.81 61.26
C VAL A 72 -11.06 -26.65 62.21
N TYR A 73 -11.28 -25.40 61.77
CA TYR A 73 -11.16 -24.25 62.65
C TYR A 73 -12.24 -24.25 63.74
N ASP A 74 -13.47 -24.68 63.41
CA ASP A 74 -14.56 -24.82 64.40
C ASP A 74 -14.22 -25.84 65.51
N ILE A 75 -13.49 -26.91 65.19
CA ILE A 75 -13.02 -27.88 66.18
C ILE A 75 -11.96 -27.24 67.09
N ILE A 76 -11.03 -26.48 66.52
CA ILE A 76 -9.97 -25.78 67.27
C ILE A 76 -10.59 -24.72 68.20
N ASP A 77 -11.52 -23.92 67.69
CA ASP A 77 -12.21 -22.86 68.45
C ASP A 77 -13.04 -23.46 69.60
N ASN A 78 -13.70 -24.60 69.38
CA ASN A 78 -14.39 -25.31 70.45
C ASN A 78 -13.43 -25.87 71.52
N MET A 79 -12.26 -26.37 71.12
CA MET A 79 -11.23 -26.82 72.07
C MET A 79 -10.67 -25.64 72.88
N GLU A 80 -10.45 -24.48 72.24
CA GLU A 80 -9.98 -23.25 72.90
C GLU A 80 -11.04 -22.69 73.87
N ALA A 81 -12.30 -22.67 73.46
CA ALA A 81 -13.42 -22.27 74.31
C ALA A 81 -13.55 -23.20 75.53
N ALA A 82 -13.48 -24.51 75.33
CA ALA A 82 -13.52 -25.50 76.41
C ALA A 82 -12.35 -25.35 77.39
N LEU A 83 -11.17 -24.96 76.91
CA LEU A 83 -10.01 -24.67 77.77
C LEU A 83 -10.15 -23.36 78.54
N THR A 84 -10.77 -22.34 77.93
CA THR A 84 -10.97 -21.01 78.53
C THR A 84 -12.09 -21.01 79.57
N GLU A 85 -13.16 -21.76 79.34
CA GLU A 85 -14.33 -21.85 80.22
C GLU A 85 -14.14 -22.86 81.36
N ALA A 86 -13.20 -23.79 81.22
CA ALA A 86 -12.96 -24.82 82.22
C ALA A 86 -12.42 -24.24 83.55
N LYS A 87 -12.96 -24.73 84.66
CA LYS A 87 -12.65 -24.21 86.00
C LYS A 87 -11.20 -24.52 86.41
N PRO A 88 -10.47 -23.53 86.96
CA PRO A 88 -9.16 -23.78 87.56
C PRO A 88 -9.30 -24.68 88.79
N SER A 89 -8.34 -25.57 88.96
CA SER A 89 -8.30 -26.53 90.06
C SER A 89 -8.10 -25.82 91.40
N LEU A 90 -8.87 -26.23 92.41
CA LEU A 90 -8.86 -25.63 93.75
C LEU A 90 -7.49 -25.67 94.44
N PHE A 91 -6.63 -26.62 94.06
CA PHE A 91 -5.31 -26.83 94.66
C PHE A 91 -4.14 -26.42 93.77
N ALA A 92 -4.43 -25.98 92.54
CA ALA A 92 -3.43 -25.51 91.59
C ALA A 92 -4.12 -24.56 90.59
N PRO A 93 -4.08 -23.23 90.81
CA PRO A 93 -4.74 -22.27 89.94
C PRO A 93 -4.19 -22.26 88.50
N SER A 94 -3.02 -22.88 88.27
CA SER A 94 -2.43 -23.09 86.94
C SER A 94 -2.93 -24.35 86.21
N VAL A 95 -3.78 -25.17 86.84
CA VAL A 95 -4.26 -26.45 86.28
C VAL A 95 -5.75 -26.34 86.02
N VAL A 96 -6.15 -26.50 84.76
CA VAL A 96 -7.55 -26.47 84.33
C VAL A 96 -8.09 -27.89 84.25
N LYS A 97 -9.27 -28.14 84.81
CA LYS A 97 -9.94 -29.45 84.72
C LYS A 97 -10.79 -29.50 83.45
N VAL A 98 -10.33 -30.28 82.48
CA VAL A 98 -11.04 -30.52 81.22
C VAL A 98 -11.54 -31.97 81.21
N ASP A 99 -12.68 -32.20 80.55
CA ASP A 99 -13.11 -33.56 80.22
C ASP A 99 -12.09 -34.20 79.28
N ARG A 100 -11.36 -35.19 79.80
CA ARG A 100 -10.30 -35.86 79.05
C ARG A 100 -10.86 -36.62 77.85
N GLU A 101 -12.02 -37.24 77.97
CA GLU A 101 -12.57 -38.09 76.92
C GLU A 101 -13.01 -37.24 75.73
N MET A 102 -13.79 -36.19 76.00
CA MET A 102 -14.26 -35.26 74.96
C MET A 102 -13.11 -34.52 74.26
N PHE A 103 -12.10 -34.07 75.00
CA PHE A 103 -10.94 -33.38 74.43
C PHE A 103 -10.09 -34.32 73.56
N THR A 104 -9.95 -35.58 73.97
CA THR A 104 -9.19 -36.58 73.21
C THR A 104 -9.91 -36.93 71.90
N ASP A 105 -11.25 -37.02 71.92
CA ASP A 105 -12.06 -37.26 70.72
C ASP A 105 -11.96 -36.10 69.71
N GLN A 106 -12.05 -34.86 70.17
CA GLN A 106 -11.86 -33.66 69.33
C GLN A 106 -10.45 -33.62 68.72
N LEU A 107 -9.42 -33.94 69.52
CA LEU A 107 -8.04 -33.99 69.04
C LEU A 107 -7.83 -35.10 68.00
N ASP A 108 -8.43 -36.27 68.19
CA ASP A 108 -8.32 -37.37 67.22
C ASP A 108 -9.12 -37.08 65.93
N GLN A 109 -10.25 -36.39 66.03
CA GLN A 109 -10.98 -35.89 64.85
C GLN A 109 -10.15 -34.86 64.08
N LEU A 110 -9.52 -33.91 64.77
CA LEU A 110 -8.60 -32.93 64.17
C LEU A 110 -7.42 -33.63 63.48
N LYS A 111 -6.78 -34.60 64.14
CA LYS A 111 -5.66 -35.39 63.59
C LYS A 111 -6.04 -36.18 62.34
N LYS A 112 -7.31 -36.62 62.21
CA LYS A 112 -7.81 -37.32 61.02
C LYS A 112 -8.06 -36.36 59.85
N MET A 113 -8.54 -35.15 60.13
CA MET A 113 -8.92 -34.17 59.09
C MET A 113 -7.73 -33.35 58.55
N LEU A 114 -6.75 -33.03 59.40
CA LEU A 114 -5.56 -32.25 59.02
C LEU A 114 -4.78 -32.79 57.80
N PRO A 115 -4.42 -34.09 57.71
CA PRO A 115 -3.65 -34.60 56.59
C PRO A 115 -4.41 -34.51 55.26
N VAL A 116 -5.71 -34.79 55.26
CA VAL A 116 -6.58 -34.70 54.07
C VAL A 116 -6.61 -33.27 53.53
N GLN A 117 -6.67 -32.26 54.41
CA GLN A 117 -6.70 -30.86 54.00
C GLN A 117 -5.36 -30.38 53.44
N LEU A 118 -4.23 -30.82 54.01
CA LEU A 118 -2.91 -30.48 53.48
C LEU A 118 -2.68 -31.08 52.09
N GLU A 119 -3.10 -32.33 51.88
CA GLU A 119 -3.02 -33.00 50.58
C GLU A 119 -3.90 -32.31 49.55
N ARG A 120 -5.13 -31.94 49.91
CA ARG A 120 -6.05 -31.23 49.02
C ARG A 120 -5.55 -29.82 48.69
N ALA A 121 -5.05 -29.07 49.67
CA ALA A 121 -4.45 -27.76 49.45
C ALA A 121 -3.24 -27.85 48.50
N SER A 122 -2.41 -28.89 48.67
CA SER A 122 -1.26 -29.14 47.80
C SER A 122 -1.70 -29.51 46.38
N ALA A 123 -2.76 -30.31 46.23
CA ALA A 123 -3.34 -30.65 44.93
C ALA A 123 -3.93 -29.42 44.22
N LEU A 124 -4.65 -28.58 44.95
CA LEU A 124 -5.19 -27.32 44.45
C LEU A 124 -4.07 -26.38 43.99
N MET A 125 -2.98 -26.25 44.75
CA MET A 125 -1.83 -25.44 44.35
C MET A 125 -1.15 -25.97 43.09
N ARG A 126 -0.99 -27.29 42.96
CA ARG A 126 -0.44 -27.90 41.73
C ARG A 126 -1.35 -27.66 40.52
N GLU A 127 -2.65 -27.76 40.70
CA GLU A 127 -3.60 -27.47 39.63
C GLU A 127 -3.60 -25.99 39.25
N ALA A 128 -3.55 -25.10 40.25
CA ALA A 128 -3.44 -23.66 40.03
C ALA A 128 -2.16 -23.30 39.26
N GLU A 129 -1.01 -23.86 39.63
CA GLU A 129 0.26 -23.67 38.94
C GLU A 129 0.18 -24.18 37.48
N ARG A 130 -0.39 -25.36 37.28
CA ARG A 130 -0.56 -25.93 35.94
C ARG A 130 -1.48 -25.07 35.07
N ARG A 131 -2.56 -24.52 35.65
CA ARG A 131 -3.47 -23.59 34.94
C ARG A 131 -2.76 -22.27 34.64
N LEU A 132 -1.96 -21.75 35.57
CA LEU A 132 -1.16 -20.53 35.38
C LEU A 132 -0.17 -20.71 34.23
N GLU A 133 0.60 -21.80 34.21
CA GLU A 133 1.56 -22.11 33.16
C GLU A 133 0.88 -22.26 31.79
N SER A 134 -0.26 -22.96 31.75
CA SER A 134 -1.08 -23.09 30.55
C SER A 134 -1.59 -21.74 30.05
N ALA A 135 -2.13 -20.90 30.94
CA ALA A 135 -2.61 -19.57 30.61
C ALA A 135 -1.47 -18.66 30.10
N GLN A 136 -0.30 -18.72 30.73
CA GLN A 136 0.88 -17.96 30.31
C GLN A 136 1.34 -18.38 28.91
N THR A 137 1.37 -19.69 28.64
CA THR A 137 1.72 -20.24 27.32
C THR A 137 0.72 -19.79 26.25
N GLN A 138 -0.57 -19.89 26.53
CA GLN A 138 -1.63 -19.44 25.63
C GLN A 138 -1.55 -17.93 25.37
N ALA A 139 -1.35 -17.11 26.40
CA ALA A 139 -1.19 -15.67 26.27
C ALA A 139 0.00 -15.32 25.36
N ASN A 140 1.16 -15.97 25.59
CA ASN A 140 2.34 -15.77 24.75
C ASN A 140 2.09 -16.18 23.29
N ALA A 141 1.38 -17.29 23.05
CA ALA A 141 1.01 -17.71 21.71
C ALA A 141 0.07 -16.71 21.02
N ILE A 142 -0.91 -16.16 21.75
CA ILE A 142 -1.82 -15.13 21.24
C ILE A 142 -1.04 -13.87 20.86
N VAL A 143 -0.18 -13.37 21.75
CA VAL A 143 0.65 -12.19 21.48
C VAL A 143 1.54 -12.40 20.26
N ALA A 144 2.23 -13.53 20.16
CA ALA A 144 3.06 -13.85 19.00
C ALA A 144 2.24 -13.90 17.70
N SER A 145 1.06 -14.53 17.73
CA SER A 145 0.18 -14.59 16.56
C SER A 145 -0.37 -13.22 16.15
N ALA A 146 -0.70 -12.36 17.11
CA ALA A 146 -1.19 -11.01 16.87
C ALA A 146 -0.08 -10.13 16.29
N GLN A 147 1.15 -10.24 16.81
CA GLN A 147 2.31 -9.54 16.27
C GLN A 147 2.64 -9.99 14.84
N SER A 148 2.57 -11.28 14.54
CA SER A 148 2.76 -11.79 13.17
C SER A 148 1.71 -11.20 12.23
N ARG A 149 0.42 -11.29 12.57
CA ARG A 149 -0.66 -10.73 11.75
C ARG A 149 -0.52 -9.22 11.56
N ALA A 150 -0.12 -8.50 12.60
CA ALA A 150 0.14 -7.07 12.51
C ALA A 150 1.31 -6.76 11.56
N ALA A 151 2.40 -7.51 11.65
CA ALA A 151 3.54 -7.36 10.74
C ALA A 151 3.14 -7.65 9.28
N ASP A 152 2.39 -8.73 9.04
CA ASP A 152 1.88 -9.08 7.72
C ASP A 152 0.97 -7.98 7.15
N THR A 153 0.05 -7.46 7.97
CA THR A 153 -0.86 -6.37 7.59
C THR A 153 -0.09 -5.10 7.24
N VAL A 154 0.91 -4.73 8.05
CA VAL A 154 1.76 -3.55 7.79
C VAL A 154 2.56 -3.74 6.51
N ARG A 155 3.11 -4.93 6.28
CA ARG A 155 3.84 -5.24 5.06
C ARG A 155 2.93 -5.10 3.83
N GLU A 156 1.74 -5.71 3.85
CA GLU A 156 0.77 -5.63 2.75
C GLU A 156 0.34 -4.18 2.47
N ALA A 157 0.04 -3.41 3.52
CA ALA A 157 -0.33 -2.01 3.39
C ALA A 157 0.80 -1.17 2.77
N ASN A 158 2.06 -1.43 3.14
CA ASN A 158 3.21 -0.76 2.54
C ASN A 158 3.40 -1.14 1.07
N GLU A 159 3.26 -2.42 0.72
CA GLU A 159 3.32 -2.88 -0.68
C GLU A 159 2.24 -2.21 -1.53
N GLN A 160 1.00 -2.13 -1.03
CA GLN A 160 -0.10 -1.43 -1.69
C GLN A 160 0.19 0.07 -1.83
N ALA A 161 0.63 0.73 -0.76
CA ALA A 161 0.98 2.15 -0.79
C ALA A 161 2.09 2.44 -1.82
N GLN A 162 3.10 1.57 -1.89
CA GLN A 162 4.20 1.72 -2.83
C GLN A 162 3.77 1.46 -4.27
N PHE A 163 2.84 0.52 -4.49
CA PHE A 163 2.22 0.29 -5.80
C PHE A 163 1.38 1.49 -6.27
N LEU A 164 0.58 2.08 -5.38
CA LEU A 164 -0.21 3.28 -5.68
C LEU A 164 0.70 4.48 -5.94
N ALA A 165 1.69 4.72 -5.07
CA ALA A 165 2.67 5.79 -5.24
C ALA A 165 3.51 5.60 -6.52
N GLY A 166 3.85 4.36 -6.86
CA GLY A 166 4.55 4.02 -8.11
C GLY A 166 3.73 4.37 -9.34
N GLN A 167 2.42 4.07 -9.34
CA GLN A 167 1.52 4.45 -10.43
C GLN A 167 1.38 5.97 -10.56
N GLU A 168 1.19 6.67 -9.43
CA GLU A 168 1.10 8.13 -9.45
C GLU A 168 2.40 8.76 -9.98
N ASN A 169 3.56 8.25 -9.54
CA ASN A 169 4.87 8.66 -10.02
C ASN A 169 5.03 8.46 -11.54
N VAL A 170 4.59 7.31 -12.09
CA VAL A 170 4.61 7.08 -13.55
C VAL A 170 3.74 8.11 -14.29
N THR A 171 2.56 8.44 -13.77
CA THR A 171 1.70 9.45 -14.40
C THR A 171 2.29 10.86 -14.32
N GLU A 172 2.96 11.21 -13.23
CA GLU A 172 3.67 12.49 -13.09
C GLU A 172 4.86 12.59 -14.05
N ILE A 173 5.66 11.53 -14.17
CA ILE A 173 6.77 11.46 -15.13
C ILE A 173 6.24 11.59 -16.56
N ALA A 174 5.16 10.88 -16.89
CA ALA A 174 4.53 10.94 -18.21
C ALA A 174 4.01 12.35 -18.53
N ARG A 175 3.33 13.01 -17.59
CA ARG A 175 2.85 14.39 -17.74
C ARG A 175 4.01 15.38 -17.90
N ARG A 176 5.09 15.22 -17.14
CA ARG A 176 6.29 16.06 -17.26
C ARG A 176 6.91 15.91 -18.65
N LYS A 177 7.12 14.67 -19.11
CA LYS A 177 7.67 14.39 -20.44
C LYS A 177 6.77 14.92 -21.56
N ALA A 178 5.44 14.84 -21.40
CA ALA A 178 4.50 15.42 -22.34
C ALA A 178 4.64 16.95 -22.43
N ARG A 179 4.79 17.65 -21.30
CA ARG A 179 5.07 19.10 -21.29
C ARG A 179 6.38 19.42 -21.98
N ASP A 180 7.45 18.70 -21.67
CA ASP A 180 8.76 18.93 -22.31
C ASP A 180 8.70 18.75 -23.83
N ILE A 181 7.95 17.74 -24.31
CA ILE A 181 7.74 17.52 -25.75
C ILE A 181 6.95 18.69 -26.38
N LEU A 182 5.90 19.16 -25.71
CA LEU A 182 5.12 20.31 -26.18
C LEU A 182 5.97 21.58 -26.24
N ASP A 183 6.76 21.86 -25.20
CA ASP A 183 7.65 23.02 -25.16
C ASP A 183 8.70 22.96 -26.27
N GLN A 184 9.29 21.78 -26.50
CA GLN A 184 10.22 21.57 -27.61
C GLN A 184 9.56 21.71 -28.98
N ALA A 185 8.33 21.22 -29.14
CA ALA A 185 7.59 21.36 -30.38
C ALA A 185 7.23 22.82 -30.66
N GLN A 186 6.81 23.57 -29.64
CA GLN A 186 6.52 24.99 -29.72
C GLN A 186 7.76 25.78 -30.12
N ALA A 187 8.90 25.56 -29.42
CA ALA A 187 10.15 26.23 -29.74
C ALA A 187 10.65 25.91 -31.17
N LYS A 188 10.48 24.67 -31.63
CA LYS A 188 10.81 24.29 -33.02
C LYS A 188 9.88 24.95 -34.03
N ALA A 189 8.58 25.04 -33.75
CA ALA A 189 7.61 25.71 -34.60
C ALA A 189 7.95 27.20 -34.71
N ASP A 190 8.22 27.88 -33.59
CA ASP A 190 8.59 29.29 -33.57
C ASP A 190 9.88 29.54 -34.36
N HIS A 191 10.90 28.69 -34.16
CA HIS A 191 12.15 28.79 -34.90
C HIS A 191 11.96 28.57 -36.41
N LEU A 192 11.11 27.60 -36.80
CA LEU A 192 10.81 27.34 -38.20
C LEU A 192 10.07 28.52 -38.85
N THR A 193 9.08 29.08 -38.17
CA THR A 193 8.34 30.26 -38.65
C THR A 193 9.27 31.45 -38.81
N GLN A 194 10.09 31.76 -37.80
CA GLN A 194 11.06 32.86 -37.88
C GLN A 194 12.08 32.64 -39.01
N GLY A 195 12.54 31.39 -39.19
CA GLY A 195 13.44 31.03 -40.29
C GLY A 195 12.78 31.21 -41.67
N ALA A 196 11.52 30.80 -41.81
CA ALA A 196 10.74 30.97 -43.04
C ALA A 196 10.50 32.45 -43.35
N ASP A 197 10.12 33.26 -42.36
CA ASP A 197 9.91 34.70 -42.52
C ASP A 197 11.19 35.43 -42.95
N LYS A 198 12.33 35.07 -42.33
CA LYS A 198 13.63 35.62 -42.70
C LYS A 198 14.03 35.22 -44.12
N TYR A 199 13.79 33.97 -44.50
CA TYR A 199 14.04 33.49 -45.86
C TYR A 199 13.18 34.26 -46.89
N CYS A 200 11.87 34.36 -46.65
CA CYS A 200 10.95 35.12 -47.49
C CYS A 200 11.40 36.58 -47.63
N SER A 201 11.77 37.23 -46.54
CA SER A 201 12.28 38.62 -46.56
C SER A 201 13.53 38.75 -47.42
N THR A 202 14.51 37.85 -47.24
CA THR A 202 15.76 37.85 -48.01
C THR A 202 15.52 37.64 -49.51
N VAL A 203 14.61 36.71 -49.86
CA VAL A 203 14.26 36.45 -51.26
C VAL A 203 13.54 37.65 -51.88
N MET A 204 12.61 38.28 -51.16
CA MET A 204 11.90 39.47 -51.62
C MET A 204 12.83 40.67 -51.79
N GLU A 205 13.76 40.89 -50.86
CA GLU A 205 14.80 41.93 -50.98
C GLU A 205 15.71 41.70 -52.19
N SER A 206 16.17 40.45 -52.39
CA SER A 206 16.97 40.08 -53.56
C SER A 206 16.21 40.29 -54.87
N LEU A 207 14.93 39.89 -54.91
CA LEU A 207 14.07 40.11 -56.07
C LEU A 207 13.86 41.61 -56.33
N GLN A 208 13.66 42.42 -55.29
CA GLN A 208 13.54 43.87 -55.39
C GLN A 208 14.82 44.49 -55.98
N GLN A 209 16.00 44.05 -55.54
CA GLN A 209 17.28 44.51 -56.08
C GLN A 209 17.45 44.13 -57.56
N GLN A 210 17.09 42.90 -57.94
CA GLN A 210 17.16 42.43 -59.33
C GLN A 210 16.21 43.21 -60.24
N LEU A 211 14.97 43.43 -59.79
CA LEU A 211 14.00 44.25 -60.50
C LEU A 211 14.48 45.70 -60.63
N GLY A 212 15.06 46.27 -59.55
CA GLY A 212 15.66 47.59 -59.59
C GLY A 212 16.77 47.70 -60.63
N LYS A 213 17.65 46.71 -60.72
CA LYS A 213 18.70 46.68 -61.75
C LYS A 213 18.11 46.59 -63.16
N LEU A 214 17.14 45.71 -63.37
CA LEU A 214 16.47 45.55 -64.65
C LEU A 214 15.76 46.84 -65.09
N ASP A 215 15.12 47.55 -64.16
CA ASP A 215 14.49 48.85 -64.43
C ASP A 215 15.53 49.90 -64.87
N HIS A 216 16.68 49.98 -64.19
CA HIS A 216 17.77 50.87 -64.60
C HIS A 216 18.30 50.52 -66.00
N ASP A 217 18.50 49.23 -66.29
CA ASP A 217 18.96 48.76 -67.60
C ASP A 217 17.95 49.10 -68.71
N VAL A 218 16.64 48.97 -68.44
CA VAL A 218 15.57 49.37 -69.37
C VAL A 218 15.55 50.88 -69.59
N GLN A 219 15.66 51.69 -68.54
CA GLN A 219 15.72 53.15 -68.66
C GLN A 219 16.94 53.61 -69.47
N ALA A 220 18.10 53.01 -69.24
CA ALA A 220 19.30 53.26 -70.02
C ALA A 220 19.09 52.91 -71.50
N GLY A 221 18.50 51.74 -71.79
CA GLY A 221 18.14 51.33 -73.14
C GLY A 221 17.18 52.31 -73.83
N LEU A 222 16.13 52.76 -73.13
CA LEU A 222 15.20 53.78 -73.64
C LEU A 222 15.91 55.11 -73.94
N ARG A 223 16.82 55.56 -73.08
CA ARG A 223 17.60 56.79 -73.31
C ARG A 223 18.42 56.69 -74.58
N VAL A 224 19.13 55.58 -74.78
CA VAL A 224 19.90 55.33 -76.02
C VAL A 224 19.01 55.33 -77.26
N LEU A 225 17.80 54.78 -77.17
CA LEU A 225 16.83 54.82 -78.28
C LEU A 225 16.35 56.24 -78.58
N TYR A 226 16.04 57.04 -77.56
CA TYR A 226 15.68 58.44 -77.75
C TYR A 226 16.83 59.24 -78.36
N ASP A 227 18.06 59.03 -77.92
CA ASP A 227 19.23 59.69 -78.48
C ASP A 227 19.42 59.33 -79.95
N ARG A 228 19.34 58.04 -80.31
CA ARG A 228 19.36 57.58 -81.71
C ARG A 228 18.22 58.14 -82.55
N GLN A 229 17.01 58.24 -82.00
CA GLN A 229 15.88 58.82 -82.70
C GLN A 229 16.10 60.31 -83.00
N ARG A 230 16.74 61.05 -82.09
CA ARG A 230 17.11 62.44 -82.31
C ARG A 230 18.20 62.58 -83.37
N GLU A 231 19.26 61.77 -83.28
CA GLU A 231 20.32 61.75 -84.29
C GLU A 231 19.78 61.37 -85.69
N ALA A 232 18.90 60.37 -85.77
CA ALA A 232 18.25 59.99 -87.03
C ALA A 232 17.27 61.08 -87.55
N GLY A 233 16.68 61.86 -86.65
CA GLY A 233 15.85 63.02 -86.99
C GLY A 233 16.67 64.20 -87.52
N GLU A 234 17.88 64.42 -86.99
CA GLU A 234 18.82 65.43 -87.51
C GLU A 234 19.43 65.04 -88.86
N HIS A 235 19.55 63.73 -89.12
CA HIS A 235 20.12 63.19 -90.37
C HIS A 235 19.06 62.86 -91.45
N LEU A 236 17.83 63.33 -91.28
CA LEU A 236 16.83 63.32 -92.34
C LEU A 236 17.09 64.54 -93.24
N PRO A 237 17.42 64.37 -94.53
CA PRO A 237 17.62 65.51 -95.42
C PRO A 237 16.30 66.30 -95.48
N HIS A 238 16.30 67.48 -94.87
CA HIS A 238 15.26 68.46 -95.16
C HIS A 238 15.43 68.84 -96.62
N LEU A 239 14.42 68.56 -97.46
CA LEU A 239 14.39 69.08 -98.82
C LEU A 239 14.46 70.60 -98.73
N GLU A 240 15.62 71.18 -99.01
CA GLU A 240 15.75 72.62 -99.15
C GLU A 240 15.08 73.04 -100.46
N SER A 241 14.49 74.23 -100.50
CA SER A 241 13.80 74.77 -101.70
C SER A 241 14.68 74.86 -102.96
N ASN A 242 15.98 74.55 -102.88
CA ASN A 242 16.94 74.55 -103.97
C ASN A 242 17.13 73.18 -104.65
N ASP A 243 16.48 72.11 -104.16
CA ASP A 243 16.54 70.75 -104.71
C ASP A 243 15.41 70.44 -105.73
N TYR A 244 14.59 71.45 -106.08
CA TYR A 244 13.67 71.37 -107.20
C TYR A 244 14.36 71.83 -108.48
N PRO A 245 14.42 71.02 -109.55
CA PRO A 245 14.93 71.48 -110.83
C PRO A 245 13.96 72.51 -111.44
N GLU A 246 14.45 73.72 -111.72
CA GLU A 246 13.80 74.60 -112.70
C GLU A 246 14.09 74.06 -114.10
N GLY A 247 13.05 73.59 -114.79
CA GLY A 247 13.11 73.09 -116.17
C GLY A 247 11.92 72.23 -116.53
#